data_AF-A0A972C5N3-F1
#
_entry.id   AF-A0A972C5N3-F1
#
_cell.length_a   1.000
_cell.length_b   1.000
_cell.length_c   1.000
_cell.angle_alpha   90.00
_cell.angle_beta   90.00
_cell.angle_gamma   90.00
#
_symmetry.space_group_name_H-M   'P 1'
#
loop_
_entity.id
_entity.type
_entity.pdbx_description
1 polymer ?
#
loop_
_entity_poly.entity_id
_entity_poly.type
_entity_poly.pdbx_seq_one_letter_code
_entity_poly.pdbx_strand_id
1 'polypeptide(L)'
;MGELGQKAEEETLITMPLLYGSRRYSRYGNIQNLTYENFTPSQLIKSFLTGIAEELHELYKLMPEAVRLGRVAIAASGNGIRKNPLLVHRIEKLFKVPVRLGEEQEDAAIGAAICAAAGCKIRPNFYI
;
A
#
# COMPACT_ATOMS: atom_id res chain seq x y z
N MET A 1 -14.54 9.13 -10.25
CA MET A 1 -13.70 9.37 -9.05
C MET A 1 -12.25 9.81 -9.38
N GLY A 2 -11.85 9.90 -10.66
CA GLY A 2 -10.44 10.05 -11.05
C GLY A 2 -9.80 11.44 -10.94
N GLU A 3 -10.56 12.51 -10.71
CA GLU A 3 -10.04 13.89 -10.82
C GLU A 3 -9.83 14.59 -9.47
N LEU A 4 -10.47 14.12 -8.38
CA LEU A 4 -10.54 14.83 -7.10
C LEU A 4 -9.22 14.89 -6.31
N GLY A 5 -8.15 14.21 -6.75
CA GLY A 5 -6.87 14.12 -6.03
C GLY A 5 -5.64 14.68 -6.74
N GLN A 6 -5.77 15.20 -7.97
CA GLN A 6 -4.61 15.44 -8.85
C GLN A 6 -3.98 16.84 -8.74
N LYS A 7 -4.66 17.83 -8.15
CA LYS A 7 -4.08 19.17 -7.97
C LYS A 7 -2.91 19.12 -6.98
N ALA A 8 -1.76 19.68 -7.35
CA ALA A 8 -0.61 19.86 -6.46
C ALA A 8 -0.91 20.98 -5.46
N GLU A 9 -1.61 20.62 -4.38
CA GLU A 9 -1.72 21.43 -3.17
C GLU A 9 -0.81 20.80 -2.12
N GLU A 10 -0.18 21.63 -1.29
CA GLU A 10 0.59 21.17 -0.14
C GLU A 10 -0.34 20.36 0.79
N GLU A 11 0.06 19.12 1.10
CA GLU A 11 -0.69 18.24 1.98
C GLU A 11 -0.37 18.61 3.43
N THR A 12 -1.26 19.39 4.04
CA THR A 12 -1.12 19.83 5.43
C THR A 12 -1.83 18.89 6.41
N LEU A 13 -2.81 18.12 5.93
CA LEU A 13 -3.55 17.16 6.73
C LEU A 13 -2.72 15.91 6.99
N ILE A 14 -2.70 15.50 8.26
CA ILE A 14 -2.09 14.23 8.68
C ILE A 14 -3.21 13.31 9.13
N THR A 15 -3.27 12.10 8.59
CA THR A 15 -4.30 11.12 8.95
C THR A 15 -3.65 9.82 9.41
N MET A 16 -4.07 9.34 10.58
CA MET A 16 -3.83 7.98 11.03
C MET A 16 -5.08 7.14 10.73
N PRO A 17 -5.09 6.29 9.68
CA PRO A 17 -6.29 5.60 9.19
C PRO A 17 -6.66 4.35 10.01
N LEU A 18 -6.48 4.39 11.33
CA LEU A 18 -6.75 3.28 12.26
C LEU A 18 -8.24 3.19 12.59
N LEU A 19 -9.10 3.03 11.58
CA LEU A 19 -10.56 3.08 11.69
C LEU A 19 -11.12 2.05 12.69
N TYR A 20 -10.47 0.90 12.79
CA TYR A 20 -10.83 -0.18 13.72
C TYR A 20 -9.82 -0.33 14.87
N GLY A 21 -8.99 0.68 15.10
CA GLY A 21 -7.88 0.64 16.03
C GLY A 21 -6.65 -0.10 15.50
N SER A 22 -5.58 -0.11 16.31
CA SER A 22 -4.34 -0.82 15.98
C SER A 22 -4.29 -2.21 16.63
N ARG A 23 -3.78 -3.19 15.87
CA ARG A 23 -3.50 -4.54 16.39
C ARG A 23 -2.33 -4.60 17.39
N ARG A 24 -1.52 -3.53 17.48
CA ARG A 24 -0.29 -3.49 18.29
C ARG A 24 -0.34 -2.50 19.43
N TYR A 25 -1.15 -1.45 19.30
CA TYR A 25 -1.22 -0.36 20.27
C TYR A 25 -2.68 -0.06 20.60
N SER A 26 -2.94 0.38 21.83
CA SER A 26 -4.25 0.92 22.20
C SER A 26 -4.40 2.34 21.64
N ARG A 27 -4.63 2.44 20.34
CA ARG A 27 -4.79 3.70 19.59
C ARG A 27 -5.86 3.55 18.52
N TYR A 28 -6.55 4.65 18.23
CA TYR A 28 -7.60 4.78 17.22
C TYR A 28 -7.21 5.83 16.17
N GLY A 29 -7.95 5.83 15.05
CA GLY A 29 -7.71 6.76 13.96
C GLY A 29 -7.95 8.21 14.38
N ASN A 30 -7.17 9.12 13.79
CA ASN A 30 -7.31 10.56 14.00
C ASN A 30 -6.87 11.34 12.76
N ILE A 31 -7.40 12.55 12.64
CA ILE A 31 -7.00 13.54 11.63
C ILE A 31 -6.45 14.74 12.39
N GLN A 32 -5.24 15.18 12.04
CA GLN A 32 -4.55 16.31 12.66
C GLN A 32 -4.41 17.45 11.65
N ASN A 33 -4.18 18.66 12.18
CA ASN A 33 -4.02 19.89 11.40
C ASN A 33 -5.23 20.24 10.52
N LEU A 34 -6.44 19.83 10.93
CA LEU A 34 -7.66 20.19 10.22
C LEU A 34 -7.94 21.69 10.38
N THR A 35 -8.09 22.38 9.26
CA THR A 35 -8.41 23.81 9.16
C THR A 35 -9.59 24.01 8.21
N TYR A 36 -10.15 25.21 8.17
CA TYR A 36 -11.21 25.52 7.22
C TYR A 36 -10.72 25.41 5.77
N GLU A 37 -9.49 25.84 5.52
CA GLU A 37 -8.87 25.93 4.19
C GLU A 37 -8.55 24.55 3.61
N ASN A 38 -8.15 23.59 4.46
CA ASN A 38 -7.77 22.25 4.03
C ASN A 38 -8.85 21.19 4.21
N PHE A 39 -10.04 21.55 4.71
CA PHE A 39 -11.17 20.63 4.82
C PHE A 39 -11.86 20.41 3.47
N THR A 40 -11.14 19.77 2.55
CA THR A 40 -11.63 19.44 1.20
C THR A 40 -11.58 17.93 0.96
N PRO A 41 -12.46 17.37 0.12
CA PRO A 41 -12.38 15.96 -0.25
C PRO A 41 -11.01 15.56 -0.82
N SER A 42 -10.35 16.47 -1.55
CA SER A 42 -9.02 16.22 -2.11
C SER A 42 -7.97 15.99 -1.04
N GLN A 43 -7.91 16.91 -0.06
CA GLN A 43 -6.96 16.85 1.04
C GLN A 43 -7.20 15.64 1.93
N LEU A 44 -8.47 15.32 2.21
CA LEU A 44 -8.84 14.11 2.96
C LEU A 44 -8.42 12.84 2.22
N ILE A 45 -8.73 12.70 0.93
CA ILE A 45 -8.34 11.51 0.17
C ILE A 45 -6.82 11.34 0.18
N LYS A 46 -6.07 12.42 -0.08
CA LYS A 46 -4.61 12.39 -0.07
C LYS A 46 -4.05 12.03 1.30
N SER A 47 -4.51 12.65 2.37
CA SER A 47 -4.01 12.40 3.72
C SER A 47 -4.29 10.97 4.17
N PHE A 48 -5.46 10.41 3.84
CA PHE A 48 -5.76 8.99 4.09
C PHE A 48 -4.83 8.05 3.31
N LEU A 49 -4.60 8.31 2.01
CA LEU A 49 -3.71 7.46 1.21
C LEU A 49 -2.26 7.55 1.67
N THR A 50 -1.79 8.75 2.03
CA THR A 50 -0.48 8.96 2.63
C THR A 50 -0.38 8.20 3.96
N GLY A 51 -1.37 8.32 4.85
CA GLY A 51 -1.41 7.59 6.13
C GLY A 51 -1.41 6.06 5.97
N ILE A 52 -2.11 5.52 4.97
CA ILE A 52 -2.08 4.08 4.65
C ILE A 52 -0.66 3.67 4.23
N ALA A 53 -0.04 4.44 3.33
CA ALA A 53 1.30 4.13 2.83
C ALA A 53 2.37 4.26 3.94
N GLU A 54 2.23 5.23 4.85
CA GLU A 54 3.09 5.38 6.03
C GLU A 54 2.93 4.21 7.01
N GLU A 55 1.71 3.78 7.31
CA GLU A 55 1.48 2.61 8.17
C GLU A 55 2.15 1.35 7.58
N LEU A 56 2.01 1.12 6.27
CA LEU A 56 2.68 0.01 5.59
C LEU A 56 4.21 0.13 5.66
N HIS A 57 4.76 1.34 5.52
CA HIS A 57 6.19 1.58 5.60
C HIS A 57 6.73 1.36 7.02
N GLU A 58 6.01 1.78 8.05
CA GLU A 58 6.37 1.50 9.45
C GLU A 58 6.35 0.00 9.75
N LEU A 59 5.37 -0.75 9.24
CA LEU A 59 5.35 -2.20 9.34
C LEU A 59 6.55 -2.83 8.61
N TYR A 60 6.92 -2.32 7.44
CA TYR A 60 8.10 -2.78 6.71
C TYR A 60 9.39 -2.57 7.50
N LYS A 61 9.59 -1.40 8.13
CA LYS A 61 10.81 -1.09 8.91
C LYS A 61 11.04 -2.07 10.07
N LEU A 62 9.97 -2.68 10.58
CA LEU A 62 10.04 -3.66 11.67
C LEU A 62 10.44 -5.07 11.20
N MET A 63 10.45 -5.31 9.89
CA MET A 63 10.94 -6.57 9.35
C MET A 63 12.46 -6.69 9.56
N PRO A 64 12.97 -7.93 9.73
CA PRO A 64 14.40 -8.18 9.85
C PRO A 64 15.20 -7.54 8.71
N GLU A 65 16.40 -7.05 9.00
CA GLU A 65 17.25 -6.40 7.99
C GLU A 65 17.52 -7.30 6.78
N ALA A 66 17.71 -8.61 6.99
CA ALA A 66 17.88 -9.59 5.93
C ALA A 66 16.71 -9.62 4.91
N VAL A 67 15.50 -9.24 5.34
CA VAL A 67 14.32 -9.13 4.46
C VAL A 67 14.30 -7.78 3.75
N ARG A 68 14.89 -6.73 4.32
CA ARG A 68 14.85 -5.37 3.77
C ARG A 68 16.02 -5.08 2.82
N LEU A 69 17.20 -5.62 3.11
CA LEU A 69 18.43 -5.33 2.37
C LEU A 69 18.33 -5.78 0.91
N GLY A 70 18.83 -4.96 -0.01
CA GLY A 70 18.91 -5.26 -1.44
C GLY A 70 17.55 -5.33 -2.16
N ARG A 71 16.45 -4.88 -1.53
CA ARG A 71 15.15 -4.81 -2.21
C ARG A 71 15.15 -3.68 -3.23
N VAL A 72 14.78 -4.02 -4.46
CA VAL A 72 14.75 -3.09 -5.61
C VAL A 72 13.34 -2.76 -6.08
N ALA A 73 12.33 -3.38 -5.48
CA ALA A 73 10.91 -3.18 -5.79
C ALA A 73 10.02 -3.66 -4.64
N ILE A 74 8.81 -3.12 -4.55
CA ILE A 74 7.71 -3.66 -3.75
C ILE A 74 6.77 -4.44 -4.65
N ALA A 75 6.61 -5.73 -4.38
CA ALA A 75 5.55 -6.51 -5.01
C ALA A 75 4.22 -6.19 -4.30
N ALA A 76 3.22 -5.80 -5.06
CA ALA A 76 1.89 -5.44 -4.57
C ALA A 76 0.82 -6.31 -5.23
N SER A 77 -0.23 -6.64 -4.48
CA SER A 77 -1.35 -7.44 -4.95
C SER A 77 -2.67 -6.94 -4.40
N GLY A 78 -3.75 -7.29 -5.09
CA GLY A 78 -5.12 -6.99 -4.67
C GLY A 78 -5.71 -5.71 -5.24
N ASN A 79 -7.05 -5.68 -5.28
CA ASN A 79 -7.84 -4.66 -5.96
C ASN A 79 -7.65 -3.25 -5.41
N GLY A 80 -7.41 -3.11 -4.10
CA GLY A 80 -7.25 -1.79 -3.45
C GLY A 80 -6.08 -0.99 -4.02
N ILE A 81 -4.91 -1.61 -4.13
CA ILE A 81 -3.71 -0.97 -4.69
C ILE A 81 -3.74 -0.94 -6.21
N ARG A 82 -4.23 -2.01 -6.86
CA ARG A 82 -4.33 -2.10 -8.33
C ARG A 82 -5.22 -1.01 -8.93
N LYS A 83 -6.36 -0.72 -8.30
CA LYS A 83 -7.33 0.29 -8.78
C LYS A 83 -7.02 1.70 -8.28
N ASN A 84 -5.92 1.89 -7.55
CA ASN A 84 -5.57 3.18 -6.95
C ASN A 84 -4.13 3.61 -7.31
N PRO A 85 -3.94 4.20 -8.50
CA PRO A 85 -2.63 4.69 -8.95
C PRO A 85 -2.00 5.73 -8.01
N LEU A 86 -2.83 6.52 -7.31
CA LEU A 86 -2.35 7.49 -6.35
C LEU A 86 -1.70 6.80 -5.14
N LEU A 87 -2.30 5.72 -4.62
CA LEU A 87 -1.70 4.92 -3.56
C LEU A 87 -0.38 4.28 -3.99
N VAL A 88 -0.32 3.75 -5.22
CA VAL A 88 0.92 3.22 -5.81
C VAL A 88 2.02 4.28 -5.77
N HIS A 89 1.75 5.48 -6.27
CA HIS A 89 2.71 6.58 -6.28
C HIS A 89 3.19 6.97 -4.87
N ARG A 90 2.30 6.98 -3.87
CA ARG A 90 2.67 7.28 -2.48
C ARG A 90 3.60 6.22 -1.89
N ILE A 91 3.32 4.95 -2.15
CA ILE A 91 4.18 3.84 -1.73
C ILE A 91 5.55 3.95 -2.39
N GLU A 92 5.63 4.16 -3.71
CA GLU A 92 6.91 4.35 -4.39
C GLU A 92 7.72 5.53 -3.82
N LYS A 93 7.04 6.65 -3.56
CA LYS A 93 7.68 7.83 -2.96
C LYS A 93 8.23 7.57 -1.56
N LEU A 94 7.54 6.77 -0.74
CA LEU A 94 7.96 6.45 0.63
C LEU A 94 9.06 5.38 0.67
N PHE A 95 8.89 4.30 -0.09
CA PHE A 95 9.81 3.15 -0.10
C PHE A 95 11.06 3.38 -0.98
N LYS A 96 11.05 4.42 -1.84
CA LYS A 96 12.16 4.77 -2.76
C LYS A 96 12.52 3.68 -3.77
N VAL A 97 11.56 2.80 -4.06
CA VAL A 97 11.67 1.74 -5.07
C VAL A 97 10.34 1.62 -5.81
N PRO A 98 10.33 1.15 -7.08
CA PRO A 98 9.09 0.96 -7.83
C PRO A 98 8.17 -0.07 -7.20
N VAL A 99 6.87 0.10 -7.42
CA VAL A 99 5.85 -0.90 -7.09
C VAL A 99 5.57 -1.73 -8.34
N ARG A 100 5.60 -3.06 -8.19
CA ARG A 100 5.26 -4.01 -9.26
C ARG A 100 3.95 -4.71 -8.94
N LEU A 101 3.00 -4.57 -9.86
CA LEU A 101 1.74 -5.31 -9.85
C LEU A 101 1.87 -6.50 -10.80
N GLY A 102 1.27 -7.64 -10.44
CA GLY A 102 1.13 -8.76 -11.37
C GLY A 102 0.27 -8.39 -12.57
N GLU A 103 0.54 -8.99 -13.73
CA GLU A 103 -0.27 -8.77 -14.95
C GLU A 103 -1.72 -9.22 -14.74
N GLU A 104 -1.88 -10.31 -14.00
CA GLU A 104 -3.15 -10.93 -13.73
C GLU A 104 -3.92 -10.22 -12.60
N GLN A 105 -5.25 -10.29 -12.65
CA GLN A 105 -6.10 -9.55 -11.71
C GLN A 105 -6.29 -10.27 -10.37
N GLU A 106 -6.24 -11.60 -10.37
CA GLU A 106 -6.54 -12.45 -9.21
C GLU A 106 -5.28 -13.13 -8.66
N ASP A 107 -4.40 -12.32 -8.08
CA ASP A 107 -3.06 -12.73 -7.61
C ASP A 107 -3.10 -13.98 -6.70
N ALA A 108 -4.09 -14.07 -5.80
CA ALA A 108 -4.22 -15.19 -4.86
C ALA A 108 -4.64 -16.50 -5.54
N ALA A 109 -5.57 -16.43 -6.50
CA ALA A 109 -6.05 -17.60 -7.23
C ALA A 109 -4.92 -18.20 -8.10
N ILE A 110 -4.10 -17.34 -8.70
CA ILE A 110 -2.93 -17.77 -9.47
C ILE A 110 -1.87 -18.38 -8.58
N GLY A 111 -1.61 -17.80 -7.41
CA GLY A 111 -0.72 -18.41 -6.42
C GLY A 111 -1.15 -19.84 -6.06
N ALA A 112 -2.45 -20.05 -5.85
CA ALA A 112 -3.00 -21.38 -5.57
C ALA A 112 -2.84 -22.35 -6.76
N ALA A 113 -3.11 -21.89 -7.99
CA ALA A 113 -2.96 -22.71 -9.20
C ALA A 113 -1.50 -23.10 -9.46
N ILE A 114 -0.55 -22.17 -9.27
CA ILE A 114 0.89 -22.45 -9.39
C ILE A 114 1.34 -23.46 -8.34
N CYS A 115 0.91 -23.30 -7.09
CA CYS A 115 1.19 -24.23 -6.00
C CYS A 115 0.72 -25.66 -6.34
N ALA A 116 -0.52 -25.81 -6.83
CA ALA A 116 -1.05 -27.08 -7.28
C ALA A 116 -0.25 -27.67 -8.45
N ALA A 117 0.08 -26.86 -9.46
CA ALA A 117 0.86 -27.29 -10.63
C ALA A 117 2.28 -27.75 -10.25
N ALA A 118 2.92 -27.09 -9.28
CA ALA A 118 4.22 -27.50 -8.75
C ALA A 118 4.11 -28.86 -8.02
N GLY A 119 3.12 -29.03 -7.15
CA GLY A 119 2.85 -30.31 -6.46
C GLY A 119 2.55 -31.47 -7.41
N CYS A 120 1.85 -31.19 -8.52
CA CYS A 120 1.57 -32.17 -9.57
C CYS A 120 2.73 -32.37 -10.57
N LYS A 121 3.88 -31.69 -10.40
CA LYS A 121 5.04 -31.72 -11.31
C LYS A 121 4.74 -31.28 -12.75
N ILE A 122 3.66 -30.51 -12.95
CA ILE A 122 3.30 -29.91 -14.24
C ILE A 122 4.20 -28.70 -14.53
N ARG A 123 4.65 -28.01 -13.47
CA ARG A 123 5.69 -26.97 -13.53
C ARG A 123 6.86 -27.34 -12.60
N PRO A 124 7.83 -28.14 -13.07
CA PRO A 124 8.91 -28.64 -12.22
C PRO A 124 9.93 -27.57 -11.77
N ASN A 125 9.96 -26.40 -12.42
CA ASN A 125 10.92 -25.33 -12.12
C ASN A 125 10.37 -24.25 -11.16
N PHE A 126 9.18 -24.45 -10.58
CA PHE A 126 8.62 -23.55 -9.58
C PHE A 126 8.73 -24.23 -8.21
N TYR A 127 9.81 -23.91 -7.49
CA TYR A 127 10.02 -24.42 -6.14
C TYR A 127 9.28 -23.52 -5.15
N ILE A 128 8.44 -24.14 -4.32
CA ILE A 128 7.81 -23.52 -3.16
C ILE A 128 8.76 -23.69 -1.97
#